data_AF-A0A3D2VEZ5-F1
#
_entry.id   AF-A0A3D2VEZ5-F1
#
_cell.length_a   1.000
_cell.length_b   1.000
_cell.length_c   1.000
_cell.angle_alpha   90.00
_cell.angle_beta   90.00
_cell.angle_gamma   90.00
#
_symmetry.space_group_name_H-M   'P 1'
#
loop_
_entity.id
_entity.type
_entity.pdbx_description
1 polymer ?
#
loop_
_entity_poly.entity_id
_entity_poly.type
_entity_poly.pdbx_seq_one_letter_code
_entity_poly.pdbx_strand_id
1 'polypeptide(L)'
;VLEEGSDAEQVLGQAHAASFGASLESFVTPGYLDGRVFVLYDDCPCLVYGPVSRDIHAFDERVSLASLKRVTGTIALFVASWCGLEPSTPQDRPLA
;
A
#
# COMPACT_ATOMS: atom_id res chain seq x y z
N VAL A 1 17.71 5.78 -4.28
CA VAL A 1 17.11 4.42 -4.33
C VAL A 1 16.66 4.09 -2.92
N LEU A 2 15.48 3.50 -2.73
CA LEU A 2 15.07 3.04 -1.40
C LEU A 2 15.85 1.76 -1.09
N GLU A 3 16.64 1.76 -0.03
CA GLU A 3 17.37 0.58 0.41
C GLU A 3 16.40 -0.47 0.99
N GLU A 4 16.67 -1.74 0.71
CA GLU A 4 15.90 -2.85 1.29
C GLU A 4 15.98 -2.81 2.82
N GLY A 5 14.86 -3.13 3.47
CA GLY A 5 14.73 -3.12 4.92
C GLY A 5 14.59 -1.71 5.51
N SER A 6 14.32 -0.69 4.71
CA SER A 6 13.99 0.66 5.20
C SER A 6 12.80 0.67 6.17
N ASP A 7 12.73 1.68 7.03
CA ASP A 7 11.62 1.83 7.99
C ASP A 7 10.25 1.84 7.29
N ALA A 8 10.15 2.51 6.13
CA ALA A 8 8.90 2.56 5.35
C ALA A 8 8.50 1.17 4.85
N GLU A 9 9.47 0.37 4.37
CA GLU A 9 9.21 -1.00 3.93
C GLU A 9 8.80 -1.91 5.10
N GLN A 10 9.44 -1.78 6.26
CA GLN A 10 9.09 -2.54 7.46
C GLN A 10 7.67 -2.23 7.93
N VAL A 11 7.28 -0.95 7.98
CA VAL A 11 5.93 -0.53 8.38
C VAL A 11 4.88 -1.04 7.37
N LEU A 12 5.17 -0.97 6.07
CA LEU A 12 4.29 -1.55 5.05
C LEU A 12 4.17 -3.08 5.19
N GLY A 13 5.29 -3.77 5.44
CA GLY A 13 5.31 -5.22 5.64
C GLY A 13 4.45 -5.65 6.83
N GLN A 14 4.53 -4.93 7.95
CA GLN A 14 3.69 -5.17 9.14
C GLN A 14 2.21 -4.91 8.86
N ALA A 15 1.90 -3.79 8.19
CA ALA A 15 0.53 -3.44 7.81
C ALA A 15 -0.08 -4.47 6.83
N HIS A 16 0.72 -4.96 5.88
CA HIS A 16 0.33 -6.02 4.95
C HIS A 16 0.02 -7.30 5.71
N ALA A 17 0.93 -7.75 6.58
CA ALA A 17 0.74 -8.96 7.38
C ALA A 17 -0.52 -8.90 8.25
N ALA A 18 -0.82 -7.74 8.84
CA ALA A 18 -2.05 -7.53 9.61
C ALA A 18 -3.32 -7.66 8.76
N SER A 19 -3.30 -7.24 7.48
CA SER A 19 -4.47 -7.27 6.61
C SER A 19 -4.63 -8.57 5.79
N PHE A 20 -3.52 -9.21 5.43
CA PHE A 20 -3.48 -10.41 4.59
C PHE A 20 -3.23 -11.70 5.38
N GLY A 21 -2.67 -11.63 6.59
CA GLY A 21 -2.25 -12.80 7.35
C GLY A 21 -1.03 -13.52 6.75
N ALA A 22 -0.27 -12.84 5.88
CA ALA A 22 0.90 -13.37 5.18
C ALA A 22 1.99 -12.30 5.07
N SER A 23 3.24 -12.69 4.89
CA SER A 23 4.36 -11.76 4.68
C SER A 23 4.23 -11.04 3.33
N LEU A 24 4.66 -9.78 3.28
CA LEU A 24 4.76 -9.02 2.04
C LEU A 24 5.82 -9.65 1.12
N GLU A 25 5.50 -9.78 -0.16
CA GLU A 25 6.41 -10.28 -1.20
C GLU A 25 6.84 -9.14 -2.13
N SER A 26 8.03 -9.27 -2.73
CA SER A 26 8.53 -8.38 -3.76
C SER A 26 8.67 -9.11 -5.10
N PHE A 27 8.49 -8.38 -6.19
CA PHE A 27 8.73 -8.89 -7.53
C PHE A 27 9.15 -7.75 -8.47
N VAL A 28 9.82 -8.11 -9.57
CA VAL A 28 10.19 -7.16 -10.62
C VAL A 28 9.11 -7.14 -11.70
N THR A 29 8.68 -5.95 -12.11
CA THR A 29 7.77 -5.74 -13.24
C THR A 29 8.47 -4.99 -14.36
N PRO A 30 8.26 -5.34 -15.65
CA PRO A 30 8.77 -4.57 -16.78
C PRO A 30 7.97 -3.27 -17.04
N GLY A 31 6.92 -2.99 -16.25
CA GLY A 31 6.14 -1.76 -16.35
C GLY A 31 6.91 -0.54 -15.81
N TYR A 32 6.72 0.61 -16.45
CA TYR A 32 7.20 1.88 -15.90
C TYR A 32 6.42 2.24 -14.63
N LEU A 33 7.12 2.74 -13.61
CA LEU A 33 6.55 3.14 -12.33
C LEU A 33 6.92 4.60 -12.04
N ASP A 34 5.92 5.42 -11.77
CA ASP A 34 6.12 6.85 -11.46
C ASP A 34 6.96 7.08 -10.21
N GLY A 35 7.00 6.11 -9.28
CA GLY A 35 7.89 6.13 -8.11
C GLY A 35 9.36 6.37 -8.46
N ARG A 36 9.78 5.98 -9.68
CA ARG A 36 11.13 6.27 -10.19
C ARG A 36 11.43 7.77 -10.27
N VAL A 37 10.44 8.61 -10.62
CA VAL A 37 10.63 10.06 -10.77
C VAL A 37 10.97 10.67 -9.41
N PHE A 38 10.18 10.33 -8.38
CA PHE A 38 10.41 10.81 -7.02
C PHE A 38 11.75 10.34 -6.46
N VAL A 39 12.12 9.06 -6.67
CA VAL A 39 13.39 8.52 -6.14
C VAL A 39 14.64 9.07 -6.84
N LEU A 40 14.54 9.49 -8.11
CA LEU A 40 15.68 9.99 -8.88
C LEU A 40 15.85 11.51 -8.82
N TYR A 41 14.73 12.24 -8.71
CA TYR A 41 14.73 13.70 -8.84
C TYR A 41 14.25 14.42 -7.59
N ASP A 42 13.91 13.68 -6.54
CA ASP A 42 13.58 14.21 -5.21
C ASP A 42 14.19 13.30 -4.13
N ASP A 43 14.21 13.76 -2.88
CA ASP A 43 14.66 12.96 -1.73
C ASP A 43 13.45 12.26 -1.07
N CYS A 44 12.62 11.63 -1.91
CA CYS A 44 11.37 11.03 -1.48
C CYS A 44 11.39 9.50 -1.67
N PRO A 45 11.38 8.71 -0.58
CA PRO A 45 11.28 7.26 -0.67
C PRO A 45 9.91 6.85 -1.24
N CYS A 46 9.87 5.85 -2.11
CA CYS A 46 8.65 5.39 -2.76
C CYS A 46 8.43 3.89 -2.60
N LEU A 47 7.21 3.51 -2.24
CA LEU A 47 6.73 2.13 -2.20
C LEU A 47 5.65 1.95 -3.27
N VAL A 48 5.81 0.96 -4.15
CA VAL A 48 4.83 0.64 -5.18
C VAL A 48 4.08 -0.63 -4.74
N TYR A 49 2.84 -0.45 -4.29
CA TYR A 49 2.04 -1.50 -3.67
C TYR A 49 0.57 -1.37 -4.10
N GLY A 50 -0.08 -2.50 -4.40
CA GLY A 50 -1.43 -2.47 -4.95
C GLY A 50 -2.14 -3.84 -4.98
N PRO A 51 -3.38 -3.88 -5.46
CA PRO A 51 -4.18 -5.09 -5.54
C PRO A 51 -3.74 -6.02 -6.69
N VAL A 52 -4.18 -7.26 -6.60
CA VAL A 52 -4.02 -8.24 -7.68
C VAL A 52 -4.92 -7.86 -8.86
N SER A 53 -4.29 -7.44 -9.96
CA SER A 53 -4.91 -7.16 -11.25
C SER A 53 -4.50 -8.20 -12.29
N ARG A 54 -5.30 -8.36 -13.34
CA ARG A 54 -5.02 -9.22 -14.50
C ARG A 54 -5.33 -8.49 -15.78
N ASP A 55 -4.62 -8.87 -16.84
CA ASP A 55 -4.88 -8.39 -18.20
C ASP A 55 -4.85 -6.85 -18.29
N ILE A 56 -3.92 -6.22 -17.57
CA ILE A 56 -3.72 -4.76 -17.53
C ILE A 56 -3.44 -4.27 -18.96
N HIS A 57 -4.21 -3.28 -19.45
CA HIS A 57 -4.19 -2.79 -20.84
C HIS A 57 -4.75 -3.75 -21.91
N ALA A 58 -5.42 -4.85 -21.53
CA ALA A 58 -6.06 -5.77 -22.48
C ALA A 58 -7.59 -5.75 -22.35
N PHE A 59 -8.28 -6.45 -23.25
CA PHE A 59 -9.76 -6.40 -23.35
C PHE A 59 -10.48 -6.77 -22.06
N ASP A 60 -9.99 -7.80 -21.35
CA ASP A 60 -10.63 -8.32 -20.13
C ASP A 60 -9.96 -7.83 -18.84
N GLU A 61 -9.40 -6.62 -18.85
CA GLU A 61 -8.77 -6.00 -17.68
C GLU A 61 -9.67 -6.08 -16.44
N ARG A 62 -9.12 -6.58 -15.33
CA ARG A 62 -9.88 -6.77 -14.08
C ARG A 62 -9.00 -6.78 -12.84
N VAL A 63 -9.65 -6.53 -11.71
CA VAL A 63 -9.03 -6.53 -10.38
C VAL A 63 -9.78 -7.46 -9.42
N SER A 64 -9.06 -8.08 -8.49
CA SER A 64 -9.67 -8.86 -7.42
C SER A 64 -10.23 -7.94 -6.32
N LEU A 65 -11.56 -7.93 -6.12
CA LEU A 65 -12.20 -7.14 -5.06
C LEU A 65 -11.77 -7.57 -3.65
N ALA A 66 -11.50 -8.86 -3.45
CA ALA A 66 -11.01 -9.37 -2.18
C ALA A 66 -9.58 -8.87 -1.89
N SER A 67 -8.70 -8.83 -2.91
CA SER A 67 -7.37 -8.23 -2.78
C SER A 67 -7.46 -6.72 -2.56
N LEU A 68 -8.33 -6.03 -3.31
CA LEU A 68 -8.57 -4.60 -3.17
C LEU A 68 -8.96 -4.22 -1.73
N LYS A 69 -9.93 -4.92 -1.14
CA LYS A 69 -10.35 -4.68 0.25
C LYS A 69 -9.20 -4.83 1.25
N ARG A 70 -8.35 -5.84 1.08
CA ARG A 70 -7.18 -6.06 1.96
C ARG A 70 -6.07 -5.03 1.72
N VAL A 71 -5.84 -4.62 0.48
CA VAL A 71 -4.91 -3.52 0.16
C VAL A 71 -5.39 -2.21 0.77
N THR A 72 -6.69 -1.91 0.71
CA THR A 72 -7.26 -0.74 1.40
C THR A 72 -6.98 -0.79 2.91
N GLY A 73 -7.21 -1.93 3.55
CA GLY A 73 -6.89 -2.12 4.97
C GLY A 73 -5.40 -1.96 5.27
N THR A 74 -4.54 -2.51 4.41
CA THR A 74 -3.07 -2.36 4.52
C THR A 74 -2.67 -0.90 4.44
N ILE A 75 -3.17 -0.14 3.46
CA ILE A 75 -2.83 1.28 3.29
C ILE A 75 -3.33 2.09 4.49
N ALA A 76 -4.53 1.80 5.01
CA ALA A 76 -5.05 2.47 6.20
C ALA A 76 -4.15 2.22 7.43
N LEU A 77 -3.73 0.97 7.65
CA LEU A 77 -2.82 0.61 8.74
C LEU A 77 -1.43 1.21 8.54
N PHE A 78 -0.90 1.20 7.32
CA PHE A 78 0.38 1.85 6.99
C PHE A 78 0.33 3.34 7.33
N VAL A 79 -0.69 4.07 6.88
CA VAL A 79 -0.86 5.50 7.18
C VAL A 79 -0.97 5.74 8.68
N ALA A 80 -1.77 4.94 9.39
CA ALA A 80 -1.93 5.05 10.84
C ALA A 80 -0.61 4.82 11.60
N SER A 81 0.18 3.84 11.19
CA SER A 81 1.47 3.52 11.82
C SER A 81 2.58 4.48 11.42
N TRP A 82 2.60 4.94 10.17
CA TRP A 82 3.64 5.82 9.64
C TRP A 82 3.47 7.27 10.11
N CYS A 83 2.25 7.80 10.02
CA CYS A 83 1.98 9.20 10.37
C CYS A 83 1.64 9.37 11.86
N GLY A 84 1.23 8.29 12.52
CA GLY A 84 0.52 8.38 13.80
C GLY A 84 -0.93 8.82 13.62
N LEU A 85 -1.72 8.71 14.70
CA LEU A 85 -3.12 9.11 14.75
C LEU A 85 -3.32 10.15 15.84
N GLU A 86 -4.20 11.12 15.58
CA GLU A 86 -4.73 11.98 16.63
C GLU A 86 -5.88 11.28 17.38
N PRO A 87 -6.17 11.68 18.63
CA PRO A 87 -7.32 11.15 19.34
C PRO A 87 -8.61 11.44 18.58
N SER A 88 -9.42 10.42 18.35
CA SER A 88 -10.77 10.63 17.82
C SER A 88 -11.65 11.22 18.91
N THR A 89 -12.17 12.44 18.70
CA THR A 89 -13.31 12.92 19.49
C THR A 89 -14.52 12.06 19.13
N PRO A 90 -15.23 11.46 20.11
CA PRO A 90 -16.45 10.72 19.80
C PRO A 90 -17.43 11.64 19.05
N GLN A 91 -17.81 11.25 17.84
CA GLN A 91 -18.95 11.86 17.17
C GLN A 91 -20.21 11.18 17.69
N ASP A 92 -21.10 11.94 18.33
CA ASP A 92 -22.49 11.54 18.55
C ASP A 92 -23.19 11.46 17.19
N ARG A 93 -22.93 10.37 16.44
CA ARG A 93 -23.67 10.08 15.23
C ARG A 93 -24.82 9.14 15.62
N PRO A 94 -26.09 9.54 15.48
CA PRO A 94 -27.19 8.62 15.68
C PRO A 94 -27.05 7.46 14.68
N LEU A 95 -27.16 6.23 15.17
CA LEU A 95 -27.27 5.04 14.34
C LEU A 95 -28.47 5.21 13.41
N ALA A 96 -28.21 5.20 12.10
CA ALA A 96 -29.24 5.05 11.07
C ALA A 96 -29.46 3.56 10.79
#